data_AF-A0A530Z3R3-F1
#
_entry.id   AF-A0A530Z3R3-F1
#
_cell.length_a   1.000
_cell.length_b   1.000
_cell.length_c   1.000
_cell.angle_alpha   90.00
_cell.angle_beta   90.00
_cell.angle_gamma   90.00
#
_symmetry.space_group_name_H-M   'P 1'
#
loop_
_entity.id
_entity.type
_entity.pdbx_description
1 polymer ?
#
loop_
_entity_poly.entity_id
_entity_poly.type
_entity_poly.pdbx_seq_one_letter_code
_entity_poly.pdbx_strand_id
1 'polypeptide(L)'
;AHEPPVDPASVDLDLVETAFLEGFTRAPDPSSFLRLAGIPFVGEMANGVRLHLLRVETEDLVDVGAVMPLVGGTGVAYHPLPARLTSHRRRLAFIYHDGAEQKPLGFAAARALADRSAASQFTVPGH
;
A
#
# COMPACT_ATOMS: atom_id res chain seq x y z
N ALA A 1 22.26 6.32 -21.78
CA ALA A 1 20.89 6.73 -21.46
C ALA A 1 20.97 7.70 -20.29
N HIS A 2 20.35 8.88 -20.40
CA HIS A 2 20.25 9.82 -19.28
C HIS A 2 19.03 9.39 -18.48
N GLU A 3 19.26 8.79 -17.32
CA GLU A 3 18.17 8.48 -16.38
C GLU A 3 17.57 9.83 -15.94
N PRO A 4 16.24 10.03 -16.06
CA PRO A 4 15.63 11.28 -15.62
C PRO A 4 15.94 11.47 -14.14
N PRO A 5 16.17 12.71 -13.67
CA PRO A 5 16.44 12.98 -12.27
C PRO A 5 15.25 12.48 -11.43
N VAL A 6 15.54 11.65 -10.44
CA VAL A 6 14.54 11.15 -9.50
C VAL A 6 13.97 12.33 -8.72
N ASP A 7 12.65 12.42 -8.64
CA ASP A 7 11.97 13.44 -7.86
C ASP A 7 12.24 13.22 -6.36
N PRO A 8 12.84 14.17 -5.62
CA PRO A 8 13.09 14.00 -4.19
C PRO A 8 11.81 13.72 -3.40
N ALA A 9 10.65 14.25 -3.83
CA ALA A 9 9.37 14.00 -3.15
C ALA A 9 8.92 12.53 -3.26
N SER A 10 9.23 11.85 -4.37
CA SER A 10 8.93 10.42 -4.50
C SER A 10 9.85 9.56 -3.64
N VAL A 11 11.13 9.93 -3.52
CA VAL A 11 12.08 9.21 -2.67
C VAL A 11 11.71 9.32 -1.20
N ASP A 12 11.35 10.52 -0.74
CA ASP A 12 10.92 10.73 0.64
C ASP A 12 9.65 9.93 0.97
N LEU A 13 8.72 9.83 0.01
CA LEU A 13 7.51 9.03 0.17
C LEU A 13 7.83 7.54 0.30
N ASP A 14 8.74 7.01 -0.53
CA ASP A 14 9.17 5.60 -0.46
C ASP A 14 9.84 5.27 0.87
N LEU A 15 10.67 6.18 1.40
CA LEU A 15 11.30 6.03 2.71
C LEU A 15 10.27 6.01 3.84
N VAL A 16 9.28 6.91 3.80
CA VAL A 16 8.21 6.97 4.80
C VAL A 16 7.32 5.73 4.72
N GLU A 17 6.97 5.27 3.51
CA GLU A 17 6.18 4.05 3.32
C GLU A 17 6.93 2.82 3.86
N THR A 18 8.24 2.74 3.62
CA THR A 18 9.09 1.68 4.18
C THR A 18 9.10 1.70 5.71
N ALA A 19 9.27 2.88 6.32
CA ALA A 19 9.23 3.04 7.77
C ALA A 19 7.85 2.69 8.36
N PHE A 20 6.78 3.07 7.66
CA PHE A 20 5.41 2.69 8.02
C PHE A 20 5.26 1.16 8.03
N LEU A 21 5.69 0.48 6.96
CA LEU A 21 5.59 -0.98 6.85
C LEU A 21 6.31 -1.68 8.00
N GLU A 22 7.56 -1.30 8.28
CA GLU A 22 8.34 -1.89 9.38
C GLU A 22 7.69 -1.66 10.75
N GLY A 23 7.16 -0.46 10.98
CA GLY A 23 6.45 -0.12 12.21
C GLY A 23 5.13 -0.87 12.35
N PHE A 24 4.33 -0.91 11.29
CA PHE A 24 3.01 -1.54 11.27
C PHE A 24 3.08 -3.04 11.54
N THR A 25 4.04 -3.76 10.93
CA THR A 25 4.24 -5.19 11.17
C THR A 25 4.57 -5.53 12.62
N ARG A 26 5.18 -4.59 13.37
CA ARG A 26 5.58 -4.79 14.77
C ARG A 26 4.61 -4.16 15.77
N ALA A 27 3.58 -3.45 15.30
CA ALA A 27 2.68 -2.70 16.16
C ALA A 27 1.81 -3.66 17.01
N PRO A 28 1.82 -3.54 18.36
CA PRO A 28 0.97 -4.37 19.22
C PRO A 28 -0.52 -4.01 19.10
N ASP A 29 -0.81 -2.76 18.69
CA ASP A 29 -2.16 -2.29 18.36
C ASP A 29 -2.13 -1.64 16.96
N PRO A 30 -2.45 -2.40 15.90
CA PRO A 30 -2.50 -1.89 14.54
C PRO A 30 -3.48 -0.73 14.37
N SER A 31 -4.60 -0.72 15.10
CA SER A 31 -5.61 0.33 14.92
C SER A 31 -5.11 1.67 15.46
N SER A 32 -4.50 1.69 16.65
CA SER A 32 -3.90 2.92 17.18
C SER A 32 -2.71 3.38 16.35
N PHE A 33 -1.92 2.46 15.80
CA PHE A 33 -0.84 2.80 14.86
C PHE A 33 -1.38 3.53 13.62
N LEU A 34 -2.47 3.03 13.01
CA LEU A 34 -3.10 3.69 11.87
C LEU A 34 -3.59 5.10 12.19
N ARG A 35 -4.18 5.31 13.38
CA ARG A 35 -4.59 6.64 13.84
C ARG A 35 -3.40 7.59 13.96
N LEU A 36 -2.30 7.14 14.56
CA LEU A 36 -1.08 7.95 14.71
C LEU A 36 -0.40 8.22 13.37
N ALA A 37 -0.49 7.29 12.42
CA ALA A 37 0.00 7.46 11.05
C ALA A 37 -0.88 8.38 10.19
N GLY A 38 -2.04 8.81 10.70
CA GLY A 38 -2.98 9.67 9.97
C GLY A 38 -3.73 8.93 8.87
N ILE A 39 -3.92 7.61 9.00
CA ILE A 39 -4.74 6.81 8.09
C ILE A 39 -6.17 6.75 8.64
N PRO A 40 -7.16 7.35 7.97
CA PRO A 40 -8.53 7.39 8.46
C PRO A 40 -9.23 6.04 8.27
N PHE A 41 -10.00 5.61 9.28
CA PHE A 41 -10.88 4.43 9.16
C PHE A 41 -12.11 4.74 8.33
N VAL A 42 -12.58 5.99 8.40
CA VAL A 42 -13.59 6.53 7.51
C VAL A 42 -13.00 7.77 6.85
N GLY A 43 -12.63 7.64 5.58
CA GLY A 43 -12.07 8.74 4.79
C GLY A 43 -13.11 9.32 3.85
N GLU A 44 -12.96 10.59 3.49
CA GLU A 44 -13.79 11.26 2.49
C GLU A 44 -12.88 11.77 1.36
N MET A 45 -13.22 11.39 0.12
CA MET A 45 -12.54 11.89 -1.07
C MET A 45 -12.96 13.34 -1.37
N ALA A 46 -12.20 14.06 -2.20
CA ALA A 46 -12.49 15.45 -2.57
C ALA A 46 -13.87 15.64 -3.24
N ASN A 47 -14.42 14.59 -3.83
CA ASN A 47 -15.77 14.57 -4.42
C ASN A 47 -16.89 14.23 -3.43
N GLY A 48 -16.58 14.08 -2.13
CA GLY A 48 -17.54 13.79 -1.06
C GLY A 48 -17.88 12.32 -0.86
N VAL A 49 -17.32 11.40 -1.68
CA VAL A 49 -17.54 9.96 -1.49
C VAL A 49 -16.84 9.48 -0.22
N ARG A 50 -17.56 8.71 0.60
CA ARG A 50 -17.04 8.10 1.83
C ARG A 50 -16.45 6.73 1.56
N LEU A 51 -15.30 6.49 2.17
CA LEU A 51 -14.52 5.26 2.08
C LEU A 51 -14.36 4.67 3.48
N HIS A 52 -14.71 3.40 3.63
CA HIS A 52 -14.56 2.66 4.89
C HIS A 52 -13.39 1.69 4.80
N LEU A 53 -12.38 1.84 5.67
CA LEU A 53 -11.22 0.96 5.70
C LEU A 53 -11.64 -0.42 6.19
N LEU A 54 -11.40 -1.44 5.37
CA LEU A 54 -11.71 -2.83 5.68
C LEU A 54 -10.49 -3.58 6.21
N ARG A 55 -9.33 -3.37 5.57
CA ARG A 55 -8.08 -4.06 5.91
C ARG A 55 -6.86 -3.32 5.38
N VAL A 56 -5.72 -3.63 5.96
CA VAL A 56 -4.39 -3.27 5.45
C VAL A 56 -3.74 -4.53 4.93
N GLU A 57 -3.26 -4.50 3.68
CA GLU A 57 -2.55 -5.59 3.03
C GLU A 57 -1.07 -5.23 2.89
N THR A 58 -0.21 -6.16 3.31
CA THR A 58 1.23 -6.09 3.12
C THR A 58 1.69 -7.34 2.41
N GLU A 59 2.34 -7.20 1.27
CA GLU A 59 2.84 -8.34 0.48
C GLU A 59 4.35 -8.21 0.29
N ASP A 60 5.06 -9.32 0.51
CA ASP A 60 6.46 -9.50 0.16
C ASP A 60 6.52 -10.27 -1.17
N LEU A 61 6.90 -9.59 -2.25
CA LEU A 61 7.07 -10.19 -3.58
C LEU A 61 8.54 -10.39 -3.88
N VAL A 62 8.88 -11.60 -4.35
CA VAL A 62 10.23 -11.95 -4.81
C VAL A 62 10.15 -12.50 -6.21
N ASP A 63 10.69 -11.77 -7.18
CA ASP A 63 10.79 -12.24 -8.56
C ASP A 63 12.01 -13.14 -8.69
N VAL A 64 11.79 -14.41 -9.07
CA VAL A 64 12.85 -15.43 -9.17
C VAL A 64 13.12 -15.92 -10.59
N GLY A 65 12.30 -15.52 -11.57
CA GLY A 65 12.42 -15.98 -12.94
C GLY A 65 11.60 -15.15 -13.92
N ALA A 66 11.94 -15.23 -15.20
CA ALA A 66 11.23 -14.58 -16.29
C ALA A 66 10.85 -15.58 -17.38
N VAL A 67 9.72 -15.35 -18.04
CA VAL A 67 9.27 -16.13 -19.20
C VAL A 67 9.40 -15.26 -20.44
N MET A 68 10.24 -15.67 -21.39
CA MET A 68 10.50 -14.94 -22.62
C MET A 68 9.95 -15.70 -23.84
N PRO A 69 9.28 -15.03 -24.78
CA PRO A 69 8.83 -15.67 -26.01
C PRO A 69 10.02 -16.03 -26.90
N LEU A 70 9.97 -17.20 -27.53
CA LEU A 70 10.96 -17.60 -28.54
C LEU A 70 10.66 -16.88 -29.87
N VAL A 71 11.69 -16.27 -30.47
CA VAL A 71 11.53 -15.60 -31.77
C VAL A 71 11.22 -16.63 -32.85
N GLY A 72 10.12 -16.44 -33.59
CA GLY A 72 9.78 -17.24 -34.77
C GLY A 72 9.01 -18.55 -34.49
N GLY A 73 8.49 -18.77 -33.28
CA GLY A 73 7.67 -19.94 -32.94
C GLY A 73 6.61 -19.66 -31.89
N THR A 74 5.84 -20.69 -31.50
CA THR A 74 4.79 -20.61 -30.47
C THR A 74 5.28 -20.94 -29.05
N GLY A 75 6.60 -21.05 -28.86
CA GLY A 75 7.20 -21.50 -27.60
C GLY A 75 7.66 -20.35 -26.70
N VAL A 76 7.89 -20.68 -25.43
CA VAL A 76 8.44 -19.79 -24.41
C VAL A 76 9.66 -20.43 -23.74
N ALA A 77 10.60 -19.60 -23.29
CA ALA A 77 11.76 -20.01 -22.50
C ALA A 77 11.64 -19.46 -21.07
N TYR A 78 11.83 -20.33 -20.08
CA TYR A 78 11.95 -19.92 -18.69
C TYR A 78 13.41 -19.64 -18.34
N HIS A 79 13.66 -18.50 -17.73
CA HIS A 79 14.98 -18.07 -17.29
C HIS A 79 14.93 -17.76 -15.79
N PRO A 80 15.57 -18.58 -14.92
CA PRO A 80 15.80 -18.19 -13.54
C PRO A 80 16.58 -16.87 -13.50
N LEU A 81 16.14 -15.94 -12.64
CA LEU A 81 16.85 -14.68 -12.46
C LEU A 81 18.10 -14.93 -11.60
N PRO A 82 19.28 -14.44 -12.00
CA PRO A 82 20.45 -14.40 -11.14
C PRO A 82 20.14 -13.69 -9.82
N ALA A 83 20.77 -14.09 -8.71
CA ALA A 83 20.54 -13.49 -7.38
C ALA A 83 20.78 -11.97 -7.28
N ARG A 84 21.49 -11.37 -8.24
CA ARG A 84 21.68 -9.91 -8.34
C ARG A 84 20.54 -9.20 -9.06
N LEU A 85 19.68 -9.96 -9.74
CA LEU A 85 18.52 -9.50 -10.50
C LEU A 85 17.19 -9.96 -9.86
N THR A 86 17.25 -10.79 -8.81
CA THR A 86 16.07 -11.07 -7.97
C THR A 86 15.64 -9.78 -7.29
N SER A 87 14.44 -9.32 -7.61
CA SER A 87 13.86 -8.12 -7.03
C SER A 87 13.02 -8.50 -5.82
N HIS A 88 13.25 -7.83 -4.69
CA HIS A 88 12.38 -7.87 -3.53
C HIS A 88 11.54 -6.59 -3.54
N ARG A 89 10.22 -6.74 -3.64
CA ARG A 89 9.30 -5.62 -3.62
C ARG A 89 8.31 -5.84 -2.50
N ARG A 90 8.21 -4.85 -1.62
CA ARG A 90 7.11 -4.76 -0.67
C ARG A 90 5.98 -3.96 -1.27
N ARG A 91 4.77 -4.45 -1.12
CA ARG A 91 3.55 -3.74 -1.51
C ARG A 91 2.70 -3.48 -0.28
N LEU A 92 2.25 -2.25 -0.15
CA LEU A 92 1.28 -1.82 0.85
C LEU A 92 -0.01 -1.39 0.16
N ALA A 93 -1.14 -1.88 0.66
CA ALA A 93 -2.45 -1.38 0.23
C ALA A 93 -3.40 -1.23 1.41
N PHE A 94 -4.10 -0.11 1.45
CA PHE A 94 -5.23 0.14 2.32
C PHE A 94 -6.50 -0.16 1.54
N ILE A 95 -7.22 -1.20 1.92
CA ILE A 95 -8.42 -1.63 1.20
C ILE A 95 -9.62 -0.93 1.81
N TYR A 96 -10.10 0.08 1.10
CA TYR A 96 -11.33 0.78 1.45
C TYR A 96 -12.53 0.18 0.72
N HIS A 97 -13.75 0.51 1.15
CA HIS A 97 -14.99 0.23 0.44
C HIS A 97 -15.79 1.54 0.28
N ASP A 98 -16.25 1.83 -0.93
CA ASP A 98 -16.98 3.07 -1.25
C ASP A 98 -18.51 2.93 -1.18
N GLY A 99 -18.99 1.73 -0.85
CA GLY A 99 -20.41 1.36 -0.85
C GLY A 99 -20.81 0.47 -2.02
N ALA A 100 -19.99 0.41 -3.08
CA ALA A 100 -20.18 -0.47 -4.22
C ALA A 100 -19.07 -1.51 -4.35
N GLU A 101 -17.80 -1.09 -4.25
CA GLU A 101 -16.66 -1.97 -4.45
C GLU A 101 -15.46 -1.65 -3.54
N GLN A 102 -14.51 -2.58 -3.51
CA GLN A 102 -13.25 -2.39 -2.79
C GLN A 102 -12.30 -1.50 -3.61
N LYS A 103 -11.69 -0.53 -2.93
CA LYS A 103 -10.76 0.45 -3.49
C LYS A 103 -9.40 0.29 -2.80
N PRO A 104 -8.40 -0.32 -3.46
CA PRO A 104 -7.04 -0.36 -2.95
C PRO A 104 -6.39 1.02 -3.09
N LEU A 105 -5.93 1.59 -1.99
CA LEU A 105 -5.17 2.84 -1.96
C LEU A 105 -3.75 2.61 -1.44
N GLY A 106 -2.77 3.29 -2.04
CA GLY A 106 -1.40 3.36 -1.50
C GLY A 106 -1.31 4.32 -0.31
N PHE A 107 -0.14 4.40 0.33
CA PHE A 107 0.06 5.17 1.56
C PHE A 107 -0.29 6.65 1.43
N ALA A 108 0.26 7.33 0.41
CA ALA A 108 -0.03 8.75 0.18
C ALA A 108 -1.52 9.02 -0.06
N ALA A 109 -2.18 8.19 -0.86
CA ALA A 109 -3.59 8.36 -1.21
C ALA A 109 -4.50 8.14 0.01
N ALA A 110 -4.21 7.13 0.84
CA ALA A 110 -4.96 6.88 2.06
C ALA A 110 -4.82 8.03 3.07
N ARG A 111 -3.59 8.56 3.24
CA ARG A 111 -3.31 9.69 4.12
C ARG A 111 -3.91 11.02 3.64
N ALA A 112 -4.15 11.16 2.34
CA ALA A 112 -4.75 12.35 1.75
C ALA A 112 -6.27 12.45 1.93
N LEU A 113 -6.93 11.37 2.38
CA LEU A 113 -8.37 11.38 2.65
C LEU A 113 -8.69 12.29 3.83
N ALA A 114 -9.81 13.03 3.73
CA ALA A 114 -10.28 13.80 4.87
C ALA A 114 -10.81 12.84 5.95
N ASP A 115 -10.27 12.96 7.17
CA ASP A 115 -10.61 12.05 8.27
C ASP A 115 -12.02 12.35 8.82
N ARG A 116 -12.92 11.38 8.67
CA ARG A 116 -14.28 11.37 9.23
C ARG A 116 -14.45 10.31 10.30
N SER A 117 -13.38 9.67 10.76
CA SER A 117 -13.41 8.58 11.75
C SER A 117 -13.98 9.04 13.11
N ALA A 118 -13.81 10.32 13.45
CA ALA A 118 -14.36 10.93 14.67
C ALA A 118 -15.90 11.08 14.65
N ALA A 119 -16.56 10.93 13.51
CA ALA A 119 -18.02 10.92 13.39
C ALA A 119 -18.63 9.52 13.66
N SER A 120 -17.82 8.53 14.05
CA SER A 120 -18.23 7.13 14.30
C SER A 120 -18.14 6.72 15.77
N GLN A 121 -18.25 7.65 16.72
CA GLN A 121 -18.10 7.36 18.15
C GLN A 121 -19.20 6.40 18.67
N PHE A 122 -18.78 5.33 19.35
CA PHE A 122 -19.60 4.60 20.32
C PHE A 122 -19.06 4.85 21.72
N THR A 123 -19.96 5.17 22.65
CA THR A 123 -19.67 5.30 24.08
C THR A 123 -19.29 3.92 24.66
N VAL A 124 -18.11 3.81 25.29
CA VAL A 124 -17.74 2.64 26.10
C VAL A 124 -18.25 2.90 27.53
N PRO A 125 -19.16 2.07 28.09
CA PRO A 125 -19.49 2.17 29.51
C PRO A 125 -18.25 1.80 30.32
N GLY A 126 -17.87 2.65 31.27
CA GLY A 126 -16.72 2.44 32.15
C GLY A 126 -16.79 1.12 32.90
N HIS A 127 -15.60 0.55 33.16
CA HIS A 127 -15.40 -0.52 34.11
C HIS A 127 -15.59 -0.03 35.55
#